data_AF-A0A401FR86-F1
#
_entry.id   AF-A0A401FR86-F1
#
_cell.length_a   1.000
_cell.length_b   1.000
_cell.length_c   1.000
_cell.angle_alpha   90.00
_cell.angle_beta   90.00
_cell.angle_gamma   90.00
#
_symmetry.space_group_name_H-M   'P 1'
#
loop_
_entity.id
_entity.type
_entity.pdbx_description
1 polymer ?
#
loop_
_entity_poly.entity_id
_entity_poly.type
_entity_poly.pdbx_seq_one_letter_code
_entity_poly.pdbx_strand_id
1 'polypeptide(L)'
;MQNHSQDIKAAAAEYFIKNQPGADEQTKISHFLINVRNANAMILSKNEIQPLNWLPYSFLHKQYYKDLELATRLHKATKWSYNPLVYAEASRRNIDFWNKTKAHFFLMGFFSQDRTFFEYLALSHAFMSEIRLIPLFPADYPIDEPFMAALYDAEVENGRQIQTQIRLLKDMDLPISRNEKEAIINEKRKIVAGLFENLLQSVCRS
;
A
#
# COMPACT_ATOMS: atom_id res chain seq x y z
N MET A 1 -5.62 18.11 11.32
CA MET A 1 -5.69 16.91 10.45
C MET A 1 -5.71 15.60 11.24
N GLN A 2 -4.98 15.45 12.35
CA GLN A 2 -5.00 14.20 13.14
C GLN A 2 -6.40 13.79 13.65
N ASN A 3 -7.21 14.73 14.15
CA ASN A 3 -8.58 14.44 14.60
C ASN A 3 -9.44 13.81 13.48
N HIS A 4 -9.49 14.45 12.30
CA HIS A 4 -10.30 13.95 11.18
C HIS A 4 -9.89 12.54 10.68
N SER A 5 -8.59 12.25 10.65
CA SER A 5 -8.08 10.92 10.27
C SER A 5 -8.49 9.83 11.27
N GLN A 6 -8.39 10.15 12.57
CA GLN A 6 -8.83 9.27 13.65
C GLN A 6 -10.34 9.05 13.59
N ASP A 7 -11.12 10.10 13.29
CA ASP A 7 -12.57 10.01 13.13
C ASP A 7 -12.98 9.07 11.99
N ILE A 8 -12.30 9.13 10.83
CA ILE A 8 -12.59 8.24 9.69
C ILE A 8 -12.26 6.78 10.02
N LYS A 9 -11.11 6.53 10.65
CA LYS A 9 -10.72 5.15 11.02
C LYS A 9 -11.63 4.58 12.10
N ALA A 10 -12.06 5.39 13.07
CA ALA A 10 -13.04 4.99 14.07
C ALA A 10 -14.40 4.65 13.44
N ALA A 11 -14.90 5.52 12.54
CA ALA A 11 -16.13 5.26 11.80
C ALA A 11 -16.04 3.99 10.93
N ALA A 12 -14.89 3.72 10.32
CA ALA A 12 -14.66 2.49 9.57
C ALA A 12 -14.64 1.25 10.46
N ALA A 13 -14.01 1.33 11.63
CA ALA A 13 -14.04 0.24 12.61
C ALA A 13 -15.47 -0.04 13.09
N GLU A 14 -16.25 0.99 13.40
CA GLU A 14 -17.67 0.84 13.74
C GLU A 14 -18.50 0.22 12.60
N TYR A 15 -18.20 0.59 11.36
CA TYR A 15 -18.84 0.00 10.19
C TYR A 15 -18.55 -1.51 10.08
N PHE A 16 -17.29 -1.92 10.22
CA PHE A 16 -16.90 -3.34 10.14
C PHE A 16 -17.34 -4.18 11.34
N ILE A 17 -17.61 -3.56 12.50
CA ILE A 17 -18.26 -4.22 13.63
C ILE A 17 -19.70 -4.60 13.28
N LYS A 18 -20.41 -3.72 12.58
CA LYS A 18 -21.84 -3.90 12.25
C LYS A 18 -22.06 -4.69 10.96
N ASN A 19 -21.11 -4.62 10.03
CA ASN A 19 -21.25 -5.15 8.68
C ASN A 19 -20.05 -6.01 8.31
N GLN A 20 -20.32 -7.23 7.84
CA GLN A 20 -19.30 -8.03 7.17
C GLN A 20 -19.11 -7.50 5.74
N PRO A 21 -17.86 -7.35 5.23
CA PRO A 21 -17.64 -6.87 3.87
C PRO A 21 -18.30 -7.80 2.85
N GLY A 22 -19.30 -7.27 2.14
CA GLY A 22 -19.91 -7.92 0.99
C GLY A 22 -19.05 -7.80 -0.26
N ALA A 23 -19.61 -8.23 -1.39
CA ALA A 23 -18.86 -8.24 -2.64
C ALA A 23 -18.42 -6.83 -3.09
N ASP A 24 -19.24 -5.80 -2.84
CA ASP A 24 -18.94 -4.41 -3.19
C ASP A 24 -17.77 -3.88 -2.35
N GLU A 25 -17.79 -4.08 -1.04
CA GLU A 25 -16.73 -3.64 -0.13
C GLU A 25 -15.41 -4.38 -0.42
N GLN A 26 -15.47 -5.71 -0.59
CA GLN A 26 -14.31 -6.52 -0.93
C GLN A 26 -13.70 -6.07 -2.25
N THR A 27 -14.52 -5.80 -3.28
CA THR A 27 -14.06 -5.31 -4.58
C THR A 27 -13.36 -3.96 -4.45
N LYS A 28 -13.93 -3.01 -3.68
CA LYS A 28 -13.32 -1.69 -3.43
C LYS A 28 -11.96 -1.82 -2.74
N ILE A 29 -11.89 -2.62 -1.68
CA ILE A 29 -10.67 -2.88 -0.91
C ILE A 29 -9.61 -3.56 -1.80
N SER A 30 -9.99 -4.63 -2.49
CA SER A 30 -9.07 -5.39 -3.32
C SER A 30 -8.51 -4.60 -4.47
N HIS A 31 -9.33 -3.83 -5.19
CA HIS A 31 -8.81 -2.96 -6.25
C HIS A 31 -7.77 -1.98 -5.75
N PHE A 32 -8.00 -1.36 -4.58
CA PHE A 32 -7.05 -0.42 -3.99
C PHE A 32 -5.73 -1.11 -3.63
N LEU A 33 -5.79 -2.23 -2.89
CA LEU A 33 -4.60 -2.94 -2.44
C LEU A 33 -3.81 -3.56 -3.59
N ILE A 34 -4.50 -4.18 -4.56
CA ILE A 34 -3.87 -4.72 -5.78
C ILE A 34 -3.18 -3.59 -6.54
N ASN A 35 -3.80 -2.42 -6.65
CA ASN A 35 -3.17 -1.27 -7.31
C ASN A 35 -1.91 -0.79 -6.60
N VAL A 36 -1.92 -0.71 -5.26
CA VAL A 36 -0.74 -0.36 -4.46
C VAL A 36 0.40 -1.37 -4.72
N ARG A 37 0.10 -2.66 -4.67
CA ARG A 37 1.09 -3.72 -4.88
C ARG A 37 1.60 -3.75 -6.31
N ASN A 38 0.72 -3.59 -7.30
CA ASN A 38 1.11 -3.52 -8.70
C ASN A 38 1.99 -2.29 -8.99
N ALA A 39 1.69 -1.13 -8.39
CA ALA A 39 2.53 0.05 -8.56
C ALA A 39 3.96 -0.19 -8.02
N ASN A 40 4.09 -0.76 -6.83
CA ASN A 40 5.39 -1.18 -6.29
C ASN A 40 6.06 -2.22 -7.21
N ALA A 41 5.34 -3.26 -7.62
CA ALA A 41 5.88 -4.33 -8.43
C ALA A 41 6.36 -3.83 -9.81
N MET A 42 5.62 -2.92 -10.45
CA MET A 42 6.03 -2.29 -11.70
C MET A 42 7.34 -1.52 -11.54
N ILE A 43 7.48 -0.74 -10.47
CA ILE A 43 8.72 0.00 -10.20
C ILE A 43 9.88 -0.96 -9.91
N LEU A 44 9.65 -2.00 -9.09
CA LEU A 44 10.66 -2.96 -8.70
C LEU A 44 11.07 -3.92 -9.82
N SER A 45 10.24 -4.12 -10.85
CA SER A 45 10.56 -5.00 -11.98
C SER A 45 11.87 -4.62 -12.69
N LYS A 46 12.28 -3.35 -12.59
CA LYS A 46 13.58 -2.86 -13.10
C LYS A 46 14.78 -3.57 -12.48
N ASN A 47 14.60 -4.11 -11.28
CA ASN A 47 15.63 -4.88 -10.58
C ASN A 47 16.00 -6.17 -11.35
N GLU A 48 15.11 -6.70 -12.19
CA GLU A 48 15.40 -7.91 -12.99
C GLU A 48 16.42 -7.65 -14.10
N ILE A 49 16.46 -6.44 -14.64
CA ILE A 49 17.26 -6.08 -15.81
C ILE A 49 18.50 -5.25 -15.47
N GLN A 50 18.68 -4.89 -14.19
CA GLN A 50 19.78 -4.07 -13.74
C GLN A 50 20.70 -4.87 -12.80
N PRO A 51 22.02 -4.92 -13.07
CA PRO A 51 22.98 -5.48 -12.14
C PRO A 51 23.15 -4.53 -10.94
N LEU A 52 22.54 -4.85 -9.80
CA LEU A 52 22.82 -4.17 -8.52
C LEU A 52 23.82 -5.02 -7.72
N ASN A 53 25.04 -4.53 -7.54
CA ASN A 53 26.09 -5.21 -6.76
C ASN A 53 25.92 -5.05 -5.23
N TRP A 54 24.67 -4.98 -4.73
CA TRP A 54 24.42 -4.43 -3.39
C TRP A 54 23.35 -5.19 -2.58
N LEU A 55 23.45 -5.10 -1.25
CA LEU A 55 22.52 -5.67 -0.25
C LEU A 55 21.03 -5.37 -0.50
N PRO A 56 20.63 -4.20 -1.05
CA PRO A 56 19.23 -3.93 -1.37
C PRO A 56 18.69 -4.76 -2.52
N TYR A 57 19.53 -5.30 -3.41
CA TYR A 57 19.06 -6.11 -4.54
C TYR A 57 18.19 -7.28 -4.07
N SER A 58 18.70 -8.12 -3.16
CA SER A 58 17.99 -9.30 -2.68
C SER A 58 16.70 -8.93 -1.94
N PHE A 59 16.71 -7.79 -1.23
CA PHE A 59 15.53 -7.29 -0.54
C PHE A 59 14.46 -6.81 -1.53
N LEU A 60 14.82 -5.95 -2.49
CA LEU A 60 13.92 -5.39 -3.49
C LEU A 60 13.35 -6.46 -4.42
N HIS A 61 14.19 -7.44 -4.80
CA HIS A 61 13.78 -8.62 -5.57
C HIS A 61 12.76 -9.47 -4.79
N LYS A 62 13.02 -9.72 -3.51
CA LYS A 62 12.05 -10.43 -2.66
C LYS A 62 10.75 -9.64 -2.52
N GLN A 63 10.83 -8.32 -2.33
CA GLN A 63 9.67 -7.45 -2.22
C GLN A 63 8.82 -7.51 -3.49
N TYR A 64 9.45 -7.46 -4.67
CA TYR A 64 8.78 -7.58 -5.96
C TYR A 64 7.90 -8.84 -6.07
N TYR A 65 8.48 -10.03 -5.85
CA TYR A 65 7.72 -11.27 -5.94
C TYR A 65 6.66 -11.39 -4.85
N LYS A 66 6.93 -10.89 -3.64
CA LYS A 66 5.95 -10.88 -2.56
C LYS A 66 4.76 -9.99 -2.88
N ASP A 67 4.98 -8.82 -3.50
CA ASP A 67 3.89 -7.95 -3.91
C ASP A 67 3.00 -8.60 -4.98
N LEU A 68 3.60 -9.29 -5.97
CA LEU A 68 2.86 -10.05 -6.98
C LEU A 68 2.08 -11.24 -6.38
N GLU A 69 2.69 -11.98 -5.48
CA GLU A 69 2.07 -13.12 -4.79
C GLU A 69 0.85 -12.65 -3.99
N LEU A 70 1.01 -11.61 -3.17
CA LEU A 70 -0.05 -11.07 -2.33
C LEU A 70 -1.18 -10.46 -3.16
N ALA A 71 -0.86 -9.75 -4.24
CA ALA A 71 -1.88 -9.23 -5.17
C ALA A 71 -2.69 -10.39 -5.80
N THR A 72 -2.01 -11.46 -6.21
CA THR A 72 -2.65 -12.64 -6.81
C THR A 72 -3.53 -13.37 -5.81
N ARG A 73 -3.05 -13.57 -4.57
CA ARG A 73 -3.82 -14.19 -3.48
C ARG A 73 -5.08 -13.40 -3.18
N LEU A 74 -4.94 -12.08 -3.01
CA LEU A 74 -6.08 -11.20 -2.76
C LEU A 74 -7.08 -11.24 -3.90
N HIS A 75 -6.60 -11.23 -5.15
CA HIS A 75 -7.47 -11.32 -6.33
C HIS A 75 -8.33 -12.60 -6.33
N LYS A 76 -7.74 -13.75 -5.96
CA LYS A 76 -8.45 -15.04 -5.87
C LYS A 76 -9.39 -15.14 -4.68
N ALA A 77 -9.03 -14.51 -3.57
CA ALA A 77 -9.80 -14.56 -2.32
C ALA A 77 -11.01 -13.61 -2.30
N THR A 78 -11.04 -12.63 -3.21
CA THR A 78 -12.08 -11.60 -3.27
C THR A 78 -13.38 -12.15 -3.86
N LYS A 79 -14.49 -11.92 -3.16
CA LYS A 79 -15.84 -12.05 -3.75
C LYS A 79 -16.10 -10.81 -4.60
N TRP A 80 -15.90 -10.94 -5.91
CA TRP A 80 -16.04 -9.83 -6.85
C TRP A 80 -17.50 -9.40 -7.01
N SER A 81 -17.73 -8.08 -7.00
CA SER A 81 -19.03 -7.47 -7.19
C SER A 81 -19.50 -7.60 -8.64
N TYR A 82 -20.81 -7.74 -8.83
CA TYR A 82 -21.46 -7.61 -10.13
C TYR A 82 -21.88 -6.17 -10.46
N ASN A 83 -21.71 -5.23 -9.53
CA ASN A 83 -22.10 -3.84 -9.68
C ASN A 83 -21.04 -3.07 -10.51
N PRO A 84 -21.33 -2.66 -11.76
CA PRO A 84 -20.37 -1.95 -12.60
C PRO A 84 -19.93 -0.59 -12.01
N LEU A 85 -20.77 0.04 -11.18
CA LEU A 85 -20.45 1.33 -10.57
C LEU A 85 -19.25 1.21 -9.62
N VAL A 86 -19.09 0.08 -8.93
CA VAL A 86 -17.95 -0.15 -8.04
C VAL A 86 -16.62 -0.09 -8.81
N TYR A 87 -16.59 -0.63 -10.03
CA TYR A 87 -15.40 -0.61 -10.90
C TYR A 87 -15.14 0.77 -11.50
N ALA A 88 -16.20 1.52 -11.83
CA ALA A 88 -16.06 2.91 -12.28
C ALA A 88 -15.46 3.79 -11.17
N GLU A 89 -15.93 3.62 -9.93
CA GLU A 89 -15.34 4.31 -8.79
C GLU A 89 -13.89 3.86 -8.52
N ALA A 90 -13.61 2.57 -8.62
CA ALA A 90 -12.26 2.03 -8.46
C ALA A 90 -11.29 2.60 -9.49
N SER A 91 -11.75 2.75 -10.73
CA SER A 91 -10.98 3.38 -11.82
C SER A 91 -10.67 4.85 -11.51
N ARG A 92 -11.64 5.61 -11.01
CA ARG A 92 -11.42 6.99 -10.57
C ARG A 92 -10.43 7.08 -9.42
N ARG A 93 -10.55 6.21 -8.41
CA ARG A 93 -9.59 6.13 -7.28
C ARG A 93 -8.19 5.74 -7.75
N ASN A 94 -8.08 4.86 -8.75
CA ASN A 94 -6.81 4.49 -9.35
C ASN A 94 -6.12 5.70 -10.01
N ILE A 95 -6.85 6.49 -10.79
CA ILE A 95 -6.31 7.73 -11.38
C ILE A 95 -5.82 8.70 -10.29
N ASP A 96 -6.62 8.91 -9.24
CA ASP A 96 -6.24 9.75 -8.10
C ASP A 96 -4.98 9.23 -7.38
N PHE A 97 -4.88 7.90 -7.20
CA PHE A 97 -3.69 7.24 -6.66
C PHE A 97 -2.43 7.55 -7.48
N TRP A 98 -2.45 7.35 -8.80
CA TRP A 98 -1.28 7.61 -9.66
C TRP A 98 -0.89 9.08 -9.68
N ASN A 99 -1.88 9.99 -9.67
CA ASN A 99 -1.64 11.43 -9.65
C ASN A 99 -1.02 11.91 -8.32
N LYS A 100 -1.58 11.48 -7.18
CA LYS A 100 -1.12 11.92 -5.86
C LYS A 100 0.22 11.31 -5.47
N THR A 101 0.43 10.03 -5.73
CA THR A 101 1.70 9.36 -5.44
C THR A 101 2.81 9.76 -6.41
N LYS A 102 2.42 10.24 -7.60
CA LYS A 102 3.30 10.48 -8.74
C LYS A 102 4.16 9.26 -9.09
N ALA A 103 3.63 8.05 -8.86
CA ALA A 103 4.38 6.80 -8.98
C ALA A 103 4.95 6.57 -10.40
N HIS A 104 4.37 7.20 -11.42
CA HIS A 104 4.87 7.18 -12.79
C HIS A 104 6.30 7.71 -12.94
N PHE A 105 6.75 8.66 -12.10
CA PHE A 105 8.13 9.14 -12.15
C PHE A 105 9.16 8.07 -11.76
N PHE A 106 8.77 7.07 -10.97
CA PHE A 106 9.67 6.00 -10.54
C PHE A 106 9.73 4.84 -11.53
N LEU A 107 8.84 4.80 -12.53
CA LEU A 107 8.83 3.75 -13.55
C LEU A 107 9.99 3.86 -14.54
N MET A 108 10.55 5.05 -14.69
CA MET A 108 11.62 5.33 -15.65
C MET A 108 13.00 5.29 -15.00
N GLY A 109 14.02 5.06 -15.81
CA GLY A 109 15.43 5.08 -15.39
C GLY A 109 15.84 3.89 -14.52
N PHE A 110 17.16 3.72 -14.36
CA PHE A 110 17.76 2.71 -13.49
C PHE A 110 17.75 3.17 -12.04
N PHE A 111 17.79 2.21 -11.10
CA PHE A 111 17.98 2.53 -9.69
C PHE A 111 19.41 2.99 -9.45
N SER A 112 19.55 4.22 -8.95
CA SER A 112 20.78 4.78 -8.42
C SER A 112 20.56 5.19 -6.97
N GLN A 113 21.62 5.24 -6.17
CA GLN A 113 21.53 5.75 -4.80
C GLN A 113 21.38 7.28 -4.82
N ASP A 114 20.19 7.74 -5.14
CA ASP A 114 19.86 9.15 -5.32
C ASP A 114 18.54 9.53 -4.63
N ARG A 115 18.19 10.81 -4.75
CA ARG A 115 16.96 11.35 -4.18
C ARG A 115 15.71 10.67 -4.74
N THR A 116 15.66 10.35 -6.02
CA THR A 116 14.50 9.71 -6.66
C THR A 116 14.26 8.32 -6.09
N PHE A 117 15.32 7.53 -5.93
CA PHE A 117 15.21 6.21 -5.30
C PHE A 117 14.84 6.32 -3.82
N PHE A 118 15.37 7.30 -3.10
CA PHE A 118 14.97 7.59 -1.72
C PHE A 118 13.48 7.94 -1.59
N GLU A 119 12.98 8.82 -2.46
CA GLU A 119 11.56 9.19 -2.48
C GLU A 119 10.65 8.00 -2.81
N TYR A 120 11.10 7.10 -3.69
CA TYR A 120 10.42 5.83 -3.95
C TYR A 120 10.39 4.93 -2.71
N LEU A 121 11.53 4.71 -2.04
CA LEU A 121 11.57 3.91 -0.82
C LEU A 121 10.67 4.50 0.27
N ALA A 122 10.63 5.83 0.40
CA ALA A 122 9.76 6.52 1.34
C ALA A 122 8.27 6.31 1.01
N LEU A 123 7.91 6.31 -0.28
CA LEU A 123 6.56 6.00 -0.73
C LEU A 123 6.18 4.53 -0.48
N SER A 124 7.07 3.60 -0.82
CA SER A 124 6.88 2.17 -0.56
C SER A 124 6.74 1.89 0.95
N HIS A 125 7.48 2.60 1.79
CA HIS A 125 7.37 2.54 3.24
C HIS A 125 6.01 3.00 3.72
N ALA A 126 5.56 4.14 3.20
CA ALA A 126 4.25 4.68 3.52
C ALA A 126 3.11 3.71 3.15
N PHE A 127 3.19 3.02 2.01
CA PHE A 127 2.21 1.98 1.64
C PHE A 127 2.11 0.88 2.69
N MET A 128 3.24 0.40 3.22
CA MET A 128 3.24 -0.66 4.24
C MET A 128 2.81 -0.15 5.62
N SER A 129 3.18 1.07 6.00
CA SER A 129 2.97 1.59 7.34
C SER A 129 1.58 2.19 7.55
N GLU A 130 1.02 2.86 6.54
CA GLU A 130 -0.22 3.62 6.68
C GLU A 130 -1.47 2.82 6.31
N ILE A 131 -1.35 1.84 5.41
CA ILE A 131 -2.47 1.01 4.95
C ILE A 131 -2.58 -0.20 5.87
N ARG A 132 -3.45 -0.08 6.89
CA ARG A 132 -3.71 -1.11 7.91
C ARG A 132 -5.22 -1.29 8.05
N LEU A 133 -5.75 -2.34 7.44
CA LEU A 133 -7.15 -2.74 7.45
C LEU A 133 -7.46 -3.71 8.61
N ILE A 134 -6.59 -4.68 8.90
CA ILE A 134 -6.80 -5.69 9.94
C ILE A 134 -7.18 -5.07 11.29
N PRO A 135 -6.51 -4.00 11.77
CA PRO A 135 -6.91 -3.35 13.03
C PRO A 135 -8.29 -2.70 13.02
N LEU A 136 -8.94 -2.57 11.86
CA LEU A 136 -10.30 -2.01 11.73
C LEU A 136 -11.37 -3.10 11.84
N PHE A 137 -11.01 -4.38 11.76
CA PHE A 137 -11.95 -5.48 11.90
C PHE A 137 -12.13 -5.87 13.37
N PRO A 138 -13.30 -6.42 13.74
CA PRO A 138 -13.51 -7.05 15.06
C PRO A 138 -12.48 -8.13 15.36
N ALA A 139 -12.08 -8.26 16.63
CA ALA A 139 -11.07 -9.25 17.03
C ALA A 139 -11.55 -10.71 16.88
N ASP A 140 -12.86 -10.93 16.86
CA ASP A 140 -13.53 -12.21 16.67
C ASP A 140 -13.88 -12.49 15.19
N TYR A 141 -13.49 -11.61 14.26
CA TYR A 141 -13.78 -11.83 12.84
C TYR A 141 -13.07 -13.10 12.34
N PRO A 142 -13.77 -14.03 11.67
CA PRO A 142 -13.21 -15.30 11.21
C PRO A 142 -12.04 -15.07 10.24
N ILE A 143 -10.83 -15.40 10.71
CA ILE A 143 -9.59 -15.28 9.91
C ILE A 143 -9.54 -16.39 8.83
N ASP A 144 -10.31 -17.46 8.98
CA ASP A 144 -10.42 -18.56 8.03
C ASP A 144 -11.25 -18.21 6.77
N GLU A 145 -11.99 -17.12 6.77
CA GLU A 145 -12.59 -16.57 5.54
C GLU A 145 -11.47 -16.16 4.56
N PRO A 146 -11.45 -16.67 3.30
CA PRO A 146 -10.32 -16.51 2.39
C PRO A 146 -9.87 -15.06 2.19
N PHE A 147 -10.83 -14.13 2.13
CA PHE A 147 -10.57 -12.70 1.97
C PHE A 147 -9.79 -12.13 3.17
N MET A 148 -10.20 -12.47 4.38
CA MET A 148 -9.55 -12.02 5.61
C MET A 148 -8.17 -12.64 5.79
N ALA A 149 -8.02 -13.93 5.50
CA ALA A 149 -6.73 -14.59 5.48
C ALA A 149 -5.76 -13.86 4.54
N ALA A 150 -6.21 -13.49 3.33
CA ALA A 150 -5.40 -12.77 2.36
C ALA A 150 -5.00 -11.36 2.83
N LEU A 151 -5.91 -10.63 3.48
CA LEU A 151 -5.59 -9.33 4.09
C LEU A 151 -4.58 -9.46 5.23
N TYR A 152 -4.75 -10.47 6.08
CA TYR A 152 -3.89 -10.72 7.22
C TYR A 152 -2.47 -11.06 6.77
N ASP A 153 -2.33 -12.00 5.83
CA ASP A 153 -1.05 -12.36 5.22
C ASP A 153 -0.33 -11.14 4.64
N ALA A 154 -1.09 -10.28 3.94
CA ALA A 154 -0.56 -9.05 3.36
C ALA A 154 0.00 -8.09 4.43
N GLU A 155 -0.68 -7.90 5.55
CA GLU A 155 -0.21 -7.03 6.62
C GLU A 155 0.94 -7.62 7.43
N VAL A 156 0.94 -8.93 7.65
CA VAL A 156 2.06 -9.63 8.31
C VAL A 156 3.33 -9.48 7.47
N GLU A 157 3.24 -9.66 6.15
CA GLU A 157 4.38 -9.49 5.26
C GLU A 157 4.85 -8.03 5.21
N ASN A 158 3.93 -7.06 5.14
CA ASN A 158 4.26 -5.63 5.25
C ASN A 158 5.02 -5.35 6.56
N GLY A 159 4.55 -5.88 7.69
CA GLY A 159 5.19 -5.74 8.99
C GLY A 159 6.63 -6.28 9.03
N ARG A 160 6.88 -7.42 8.38
CA ARG A 160 8.23 -8.01 8.23
C ARG A 160 9.16 -7.14 7.39
N GLN A 161 8.65 -6.56 6.31
CA GLN A 161 9.43 -5.77 5.37
C GLN A 161 9.76 -4.35 5.87
N ILE A 162 8.88 -3.76 6.69
CA ILE A 162 9.04 -2.41 7.24
C ILE A 162 10.40 -2.19 7.90
N GLN A 163 10.88 -3.14 8.71
CA GLN A 163 12.16 -2.96 9.43
C GLN A 163 13.35 -2.85 8.48
N THR A 164 13.34 -3.65 7.41
CA THR A 164 14.41 -3.58 6.40
C THR A 164 14.34 -2.27 5.63
N GLN A 165 13.14 -1.81 5.27
CA GLN A 165 12.98 -0.52 4.59
C GLN A 165 13.38 0.68 5.46
N ILE A 166 13.06 0.67 6.76
CA ILE A 166 13.51 1.72 7.69
C ILE A 166 15.03 1.80 7.71
N ARG A 167 15.71 0.65 7.71
CA ARG A 167 17.17 0.60 7.65
C ARG A 167 17.69 1.18 6.34
N LEU A 168 17.12 0.79 5.19
CA LEU A 168 17.50 1.34 3.88
C LEU A 168 17.32 2.86 3.82
N LEU A 169 16.22 3.38 4.35
CA LEU A 169 15.96 4.83 4.39
C LEU A 169 16.97 5.58 5.28
N LYS A 170 17.34 5.00 6.43
CA LYS A 170 18.30 5.64 7.35
C LYS A 170 19.73 5.61 6.81
N ASP A 171 20.14 4.46 6.29
CA ASP A 171 21.54 4.18 5.92
C ASP A 171 21.90 4.72 4.52
N MET A 172 20.91 5.14 3.72
CA MET A 172 21.16 5.70 2.39
C MET A 172 21.93 7.02 2.49
N ASP A 173 23.17 7.04 2.00
CA ASP A 173 23.97 8.25 1.87
C ASP A 173 23.46 9.13 0.72
N LEU A 174 23.14 10.39 1.02
CA LEU A 174 22.58 11.36 0.09
C LEU A 174 23.04 12.76 0.50
N PRO A 175 23.25 13.68 -0.46
CA PRO A 175 23.64 15.07 -0.19
C PRO A 175 22.46 15.94 0.29
N ILE A 176 21.64 15.42 1.22
CA ILE A 176 20.51 16.10 1.84
C ILE A 176 20.54 15.91 3.35
N SER A 177 20.01 16.89 4.09
CA SER A 177 20.01 16.85 5.55
C SER A 177 19.08 15.74 6.09
N ARG A 178 19.32 15.33 7.34
CA ARG A 178 18.41 14.41 8.05
C ARG A 178 16.98 14.96 8.14
N ASN A 179 16.83 16.26 8.40
CA ASN A 179 15.53 16.92 8.47
C ASN A 179 14.80 16.86 7.12
N GLU A 180 15.53 17.01 6.02
CA GLU A 180 14.94 16.89 4.67
C GLU A 180 14.51 15.45 4.37
N LYS A 181 15.32 14.44 4.75
CA LYS A 181 14.93 13.02 4.66
C LYS A 181 13.63 12.75 5.43
N GLU A 182 13.53 13.24 6.67
CA GLU A 182 12.34 13.09 7.51
C GLU A 182 11.13 13.83 6.92
N ALA A 183 11.33 15.00 6.32
CA ALA A 183 10.27 15.74 5.64
C ALA A 183 9.70 14.98 4.45
N ILE A 184 10.57 14.41 3.59
CA ILE A 184 10.17 13.57 2.45
C ILE A 184 9.36 12.36 2.92
N ILE A 185 9.85 11.63 3.94
CA ILE A 185 9.15 10.46 4.49
C ILE A 185 7.76 10.87 5.00
N ASN A 186 7.67 11.95 5.76
CA ASN A 186 6.40 12.45 6.30
C ASN A 186 5.43 12.91 5.20
N GLU A 187 5.93 13.52 4.11
CA GLU A 187 5.13 13.88 2.95
C GLU A 187 4.49 12.63 2.31
N LYS A 188 5.30 11.60 2.03
CA LYS A 188 4.78 10.35 1.43
C LYS A 188 3.78 9.66 2.34
N ARG A 189 4.03 9.62 3.66
CA ARG A 189 3.08 9.10 4.65
C ARG A 189 1.74 9.84 4.62
N LYS A 190 1.74 11.18 4.57
CA LYS A 190 0.50 11.98 4.47
C LYS A 190 -0.28 11.69 3.18
N ILE A 191 0.42 11.55 2.06
CA ILE A 191 -0.20 11.21 0.76
C ILE A 191 -0.90 9.85 0.86
N VAL A 192 -0.22 8.82 1.36
CA VAL A 192 -0.79 7.47 1.48
C VAL A 192 -1.91 7.42 2.50
N ALA A 193 -1.78 8.10 3.64
CA ALA A 193 -2.84 8.19 4.64
C ALA A 193 -4.13 8.78 4.04
N GLY A 194 -4.04 9.87 3.27
CA GLY A 194 -5.19 10.46 2.59
C GLY A 194 -5.81 9.54 1.53
N LEU A 195 -5.00 8.77 0.80
CA LEU A 195 -5.51 7.76 -0.13
C LEU A 195 -6.26 6.63 0.59
N PHE A 196 -5.74 6.18 1.73
CA PHE A 196 -6.38 5.16 2.55
C PHE A 196 -7.68 5.66 3.18
N GLU A 197 -7.71 6.88 3.70
CA GLU A 197 -8.92 7.54 4.20
C GLU A 197 -10.02 7.63 3.12
N ASN A 198 -9.65 8.01 1.89
CA ASN A 198 -10.58 8.05 0.77
C ASN A 198 -11.15 6.66 0.43
N LEU A 199 -10.36 5.59 0.54
CA LEU A 199 -10.86 4.22 0.42
C LEU A 199 -11.87 3.94 1.54
N LEU A 200 -11.52 4.17 2.80
CA LEU A 200 -12.36 3.86 3.95
C LEU A 200 -13.72 4.58 3.86
N GLN A 201 -13.72 5.88 3.53
CA GLN A 201 -14.95 6.63 3.28
C GLN A 201 -15.80 6.01 2.16
N SER A 202 -15.17 5.49 1.12
CA SER A 202 -15.87 4.87 -0.01
C SER A 202 -16.45 3.50 0.32
N VAL A 203 -15.83 2.76 1.24
CA VAL A 203 -16.32 1.46 1.73
C VAL A 203 -17.50 1.69 2.67
N CYS A 204 -17.38 2.62 3.61
CA CYS A 204 -18.39 2.85 4.66
C CYS A 204 -19.65 3.59 4.19
N ARG A 205 -19.67 4.12 2.96
CA ARG A 205 -20.85 4.77 2.35
C ARG A 205 -21.74 3.82 1.55
N SER A 206 -21.32 2.55 1.43
CA SER A 206 -22.03 1.51 0.65
C SER A 206 -23.18 0.92 1.45
#